data_AF-A0A7S1U295-F1
#
_entry.id   AF-A0A7S1U295-F1
#
_cell.length_a   1.000
_cell.length_b   1.000
_cell.length_c   1.000
_cell.angle_alpha   90.00
_cell.angle_beta   90.00
_cell.angle_gamma   90.00
#
_symmetry.space_group_name_H-M   'P 1'
#
loop_
_entity.id
_entity.type
_entity.pdbx_description
1 polymer ?
#
loop_
_entity_poly.entity_id
_entity_poly.type
_entity_poly.pdbx_seq_one_letter_code
_entity_poly.pdbx_strand_id
1 'polypeptide(L)'
;CSPWASPSVRRAELAAARRDGGVTHDSKLFLIFTSGTTGLPKASKITNLRMLAAGHMLDMAWQRLTPSDGIYCPLPLSHASGGMLGIGAAIRWRCRFIVRSKFSLRSFATDCVTHNVTVVQYIGELARYLASKPEDPREKDLGIRVAMGNGLRPDVWEKFQKRFGVEQIIEFYASSEGNASLVNNTGKVGAIGFVPNILTKIYPVKIFRYDQDADELVRDAATGLCVEAKAGETGQVMGLIKDDDPSRRFDG
;
A
#
# COMPACT_ATOMS: atom_id res chain seq x y z
N CYS A 1 -28.23 -15.92 24.44
CA CYS A 1 -28.89 -14.70 24.95
C CYS A 1 -28.53 -13.50 24.07
N SER A 2 -29.55 -12.95 23.39
CA SER A 2 -29.68 -11.75 22.53
C SER A 2 -28.43 -11.15 21.79
N PRO A 3 -28.45 -11.07 20.44
CA PRO A 3 -27.40 -10.41 19.64
C PRO A 3 -27.52 -8.87 19.53
N TRP A 4 -28.36 -8.20 20.33
CA TRP A 4 -28.62 -6.77 20.17
C TRP A 4 -28.59 -6.02 21.50
N ALA A 5 -27.40 -5.64 21.95
CA ALA A 5 -27.25 -4.64 23.00
C ALA A 5 -27.64 -3.24 22.47
N SER A 6 -28.36 -2.47 23.30
CA SER A 6 -28.92 -1.17 22.92
C SER A 6 -27.81 -0.13 22.60
N PRO A 7 -28.09 0.89 21.78
CA PRO A 7 -27.11 1.93 21.41
C PRO A 7 -26.50 2.69 22.59
N SER A 8 -27.17 2.72 23.75
CA SER A 8 -26.68 3.38 24.96
C SER A 8 -25.60 2.56 25.69
N VAL A 9 -25.73 1.22 25.70
CA VAL A 9 -24.70 0.30 26.25
C VAL A 9 -23.40 0.41 25.45
N ARG A 10 -23.50 0.48 24.11
CA ARG A 10 -22.33 0.69 23.23
C ARG A 10 -21.61 2.03 23.46
N ARG A 11 -22.34 3.11 23.76
CA ARG A 11 -21.70 4.41 24.07
C ARG A 11 -21.01 4.40 25.42
N ALA A 12 -21.59 3.73 26.41
CA ALA A 12 -20.98 3.61 27.74
C ALA A 12 -19.73 2.72 27.70
N GLU A 13 -19.74 1.61 26.96
CA GLU A 13 -18.57 0.75 26.75
C GLU A 13 -17.46 1.46 25.94
N LEU A 14 -17.81 2.21 24.90
CA LEU A 14 -16.85 3.04 24.14
C LEU A 14 -16.32 4.24 24.95
N ALA A 15 -17.10 4.77 25.89
CA ALA A 15 -16.67 5.81 26.80
C ALA A 15 -15.84 5.28 27.98
N ALA A 16 -16.10 4.04 28.42
CA ALA A 16 -15.31 3.34 29.43
C ALA A 16 -13.95 2.88 28.88
N ALA A 17 -13.89 2.42 27.62
CA ALA A 17 -12.65 2.09 26.92
C ALA A 17 -11.71 3.30 26.71
N ARG A 18 -12.15 4.52 27.03
CA ARG A 18 -11.33 5.75 26.96
C ARG A 18 -10.53 6.05 28.23
N ARG A 19 -10.51 5.18 29.25
CA ARG A 19 -9.94 5.51 30.56
C ARG A 19 -8.89 4.56 31.14
N ASP A 20 -8.23 3.77 30.30
CA ASP A 20 -7.22 2.80 30.75
C ASP A 20 -5.89 3.09 30.03
N GLY A 21 -5.26 4.23 30.36
CA GLY A 21 -4.03 4.70 29.72
C GLY A 21 -4.29 5.39 28.37
N GLY A 22 -3.84 6.63 28.20
CA GLY A 22 -4.14 7.42 27.00
C GLY A 22 -3.79 6.69 25.71
N VAL A 23 -4.69 6.71 24.72
CA VAL A 23 -4.43 6.18 23.38
C VAL A 23 -3.18 6.86 22.82
N THR A 24 -2.15 6.08 22.51
CA THR A 24 -0.89 6.56 21.93
C THR A 24 -0.78 6.14 20.47
N HIS A 25 0.26 6.60 19.79
CA HIS A 25 0.61 6.17 18.44
C HIS A 25 0.92 4.65 18.37
N ASP A 26 1.32 4.04 19.49
CA ASP A 26 1.61 2.60 19.59
C ASP A 26 0.40 1.74 19.99
N SER A 27 -0.73 2.36 20.35
CA SER A 27 -1.95 1.61 20.61
C SER A 27 -2.39 0.86 19.35
N LYS A 28 -2.77 -0.41 19.54
CA LYS A 28 -3.31 -1.27 18.48
C LYS A 28 -4.66 -0.70 18.01
N LEU A 29 -4.80 -0.53 16.70
CA LEU A 29 -6.00 -0.02 16.05
C LEU A 29 -6.87 -1.17 15.51
N PHE A 30 -6.29 -2.10 14.75
CA PHE A 30 -6.97 -3.31 14.27
C PHE A 30 -5.97 -4.42 13.89
N LEU A 31 -6.49 -5.59 13.53
CA LEU A 31 -5.72 -6.72 13.02
C LEU A 31 -6.04 -6.95 11.54
N ILE A 32 -5.01 -7.23 10.75
CA ILE A 32 -5.17 -7.74 9.38
C ILE A 32 -4.71 -9.20 9.39
N PHE A 33 -5.56 -10.09 8.88
CA PHE A 33 -5.22 -11.50 8.72
C PHE A 33 -4.66 -11.73 7.32
N THR A 34 -3.44 -12.27 7.25
CA THR A 34 -2.77 -12.65 6.01
C THR A 34 -2.75 -14.17 5.88
N SER A 35 -2.73 -14.69 4.66
CA SER A 35 -2.87 -16.13 4.39
C SER A 35 -1.78 -16.99 5.04
N GLY A 36 -0.61 -16.43 5.37
CA GLY A 36 0.51 -17.14 5.97
C GLY A 36 1.07 -18.26 5.05
N THR A 37 2.39 -18.39 4.94
CA THR A 37 3.00 -19.48 4.17
C THR A 37 2.82 -20.86 4.83
N THR A 38 2.41 -20.90 6.09
CA THR A 38 2.25 -22.11 6.91
C THR A 38 0.79 -22.56 7.09
N GLY A 39 -0.15 -22.03 6.31
CA GLY A 39 -1.56 -22.48 6.25
C GLY A 39 -2.51 -21.91 7.33
N LEU A 40 -1.99 -21.46 8.47
CA LEU A 40 -2.78 -20.71 9.47
C LEU A 40 -2.66 -19.19 9.23
N PRO A 41 -3.77 -18.45 9.17
CA PRO A 41 -3.73 -17.00 8.99
C PRO A 41 -2.94 -16.32 10.12
N LYS A 42 -1.94 -15.51 9.76
CA LYS A 42 -1.19 -14.69 10.73
C LYS A 42 -1.90 -13.35 10.92
N ALA A 43 -1.94 -12.88 12.15
CA ALA A 43 -2.59 -11.62 12.50
C ALA A 43 -1.54 -10.51 12.65
N SER A 44 -1.42 -9.67 11.62
CA SER A 44 -0.58 -8.47 11.66
C SER A 44 -1.22 -7.41 12.55
N LYS A 45 -0.47 -6.90 13.53
CA LYS A 45 -0.95 -5.88 14.47
C LYS A 45 -0.80 -4.50 13.83
N ILE A 46 -1.90 -3.83 13.55
CA ILE A 46 -1.87 -2.48 12.99
C ILE A 46 -2.04 -1.48 14.12
N THR A 47 -1.03 -0.65 14.36
CA THR A 47 -1.09 0.45 15.34
C THR A 47 -1.57 1.75 14.69
N ASN A 48 -1.92 2.74 15.51
CA ASN A 48 -2.23 4.09 15.04
C ASN A 48 -1.09 4.67 14.18
N LEU A 49 0.17 4.49 14.60
CA LEU A 49 1.34 4.95 13.85
C LEU A 49 1.42 4.31 12.47
N ARG A 50 1.22 2.99 12.35
CA ARG A 50 1.25 2.29 11.06
C ARG A 50 0.16 2.79 10.11
N MET A 51 -1.04 3.03 10.64
CA MET A 51 -2.15 3.59 9.85
C MET A 51 -1.81 4.99 9.32
N LEU A 52 -1.23 5.85 10.16
CA LEU A 52 -0.80 7.19 9.75
C LEU A 52 0.37 7.15 8.75
N ALA A 53 1.35 6.26 8.95
CA ALA A 53 2.47 6.08 8.04
C ALA A 53 2.02 5.57 6.66
N ALA A 54 1.06 4.63 6.63
CA ALA A 54 0.43 4.17 5.40
C ALA A 54 -0.26 5.32 4.66
N GLY A 55 -1.03 6.15 5.38
CA GLY A 55 -1.65 7.35 4.80
C GLY A 55 -0.65 8.36 4.26
N HIS A 56 0.55 8.45 4.85
CA HIS A 56 1.62 9.32 4.38
C HIS A 56 2.31 8.82 3.10
N MET A 57 2.24 7.52 2.79
CA MET A 57 2.87 6.96 1.59
C MET A 57 2.30 7.57 0.30
N LEU A 58 1.00 7.89 0.29
CA LEU A 58 0.35 8.59 -0.82
C LEU A 58 0.83 10.04 -0.99
N ASP A 59 1.43 10.65 0.04
CA ASP A 59 2.01 12.01 -0.02
C ASP A 59 3.34 12.06 -0.74
N MET A 60 3.99 10.90 -0.87
CA MET A 60 5.21 10.78 -1.65
C MET A 60 4.95 10.95 -3.16
N ALA A 61 3.67 11.10 -3.57
CA ALA A 61 3.28 11.55 -4.89
C ALA A 61 3.82 12.94 -5.20
N TRP A 62 4.20 13.16 -6.46
CA TRP A 62 4.84 14.40 -6.93
C TRP A 62 3.99 15.65 -6.69
N GLN A 63 2.67 15.52 -6.57
CA GLN A 63 1.74 16.65 -6.47
C GLN A 63 1.09 16.86 -5.10
N ARG A 64 1.35 16.01 -4.09
CA ARG A 64 0.63 15.97 -2.79
C ARG A 64 -0.89 15.84 -2.93
N LEU A 65 -1.53 15.22 -1.95
CA LEU A 65 -2.99 15.18 -1.89
C LEU A 65 -3.57 16.47 -1.31
N THR A 66 -4.75 16.82 -1.78
CA THR A 66 -5.53 17.97 -1.34
C THR A 66 -6.96 17.55 -0.95
N PRO A 67 -7.70 18.36 -0.19
CA PRO A 67 -9.11 18.09 0.10
C PRO A 67 -10.01 18.03 -1.15
N SER A 68 -9.54 18.52 -2.31
CA SER A 68 -10.27 18.45 -3.58
C SER A 68 -10.17 17.09 -4.26
N ASP A 69 -9.23 16.24 -3.83
CA ASP A 69 -8.98 14.95 -4.44
C ASP A 69 -10.05 13.91 -4.11
N GLY A 70 -10.36 13.10 -5.14
CA GLY A 70 -11.23 11.93 -5.04
C GLY A 70 -10.39 10.66 -5.21
N ILE A 71 -10.22 9.90 -4.12
CA ILE A 71 -9.50 8.62 -4.11
C ILE A 71 -10.47 7.49 -4.41
N TYR A 72 -10.36 6.89 -5.59
CA TYR A 72 -11.11 5.70 -5.98
C TYR A 72 -10.38 4.44 -5.54
N CYS A 73 -11.00 3.68 -4.64
CA CYS A 73 -10.47 2.42 -4.13
C CYS A 73 -11.44 1.26 -4.43
N PRO A 74 -11.19 0.47 -5.48
CA PRO A 74 -11.95 -0.73 -5.78
C PRO A 74 -11.45 -1.97 -5.00
N LEU A 75 -10.44 -1.80 -4.15
CA LEU A 75 -9.81 -2.89 -3.40
C LEU A 75 -10.56 -3.19 -2.10
N PRO A 76 -10.52 -4.45 -1.60
CA PRO A 76 -11.11 -4.79 -0.32
C PRO A 76 -10.54 -3.96 0.83
N LEU A 77 -11.40 -3.37 1.65
CA LEU A 77 -10.99 -2.58 2.82
C LEU A 77 -10.43 -3.44 3.96
N SER A 78 -10.61 -4.75 3.91
CA SER A 78 -9.96 -5.70 4.81
C SER A 78 -8.47 -5.91 4.50
N HIS A 79 -8.02 -5.50 3.31
CA HIS A 79 -6.62 -5.58 2.90
C HIS A 79 -5.89 -4.27 3.20
N ALA A 80 -4.59 -4.34 3.52
CA ALA A 80 -3.78 -3.16 3.87
C ALA A 80 -3.79 -2.09 2.76
N SER A 81 -3.74 -2.47 1.49
CA SER A 81 -3.82 -1.52 0.37
C SER A 81 -5.09 -0.66 0.45
N GLY A 82 -6.28 -1.26 0.48
CA GLY A 82 -7.53 -0.50 0.53
C GLY A 82 -7.80 0.13 1.90
N GLY A 83 -7.67 -0.67 2.95
CA GLY A 83 -8.05 -0.31 4.32
C GLY A 83 -7.07 0.59 5.07
N MET A 84 -5.78 0.55 4.71
CA MET A 84 -4.76 1.39 5.35
C MET A 84 -4.30 2.52 4.46
N LEU A 85 -3.79 2.23 3.25
CA LEU A 85 -3.24 3.30 2.40
C LEU A 85 -4.35 4.26 1.94
N GLY A 86 -5.41 3.72 1.32
CA GLY A 86 -6.50 4.53 0.77
C GLY A 86 -7.24 5.34 1.84
N ILE A 87 -7.75 4.66 2.87
CA ILE A 87 -8.46 5.30 3.99
C ILE A 87 -7.53 6.22 4.79
N GLY A 88 -6.29 5.79 5.06
CA GLY A 88 -5.32 6.58 5.81
C GLY A 88 -5.03 7.91 5.13
N ALA A 89 -4.84 7.90 3.81
CA ALA A 89 -4.64 9.12 3.04
C ALA A 89 -5.89 10.00 3.01
N ALA A 90 -7.07 9.40 2.80
CA ALA A 90 -8.33 10.15 2.79
C ALA A 90 -8.57 10.87 4.13
N ILE A 91 -8.34 10.21 5.26
CA ILE A 91 -8.46 10.83 6.59
C ILE A 91 -7.41 11.92 6.77
N ARG A 92 -6.15 11.64 6.42
CA ARG A 92 -5.02 12.55 6.64
C ARG A 92 -5.15 13.87 5.86
N TRP A 93 -5.69 13.80 4.65
CA TRP A 93 -5.77 14.92 3.69
C TRP A 93 -7.18 15.45 3.46
N ARG A 94 -8.17 14.85 4.14
CA ARG A 94 -9.59 15.21 4.01
C ARG A 94 -10.10 15.03 2.58
N CYS A 95 -9.55 14.05 1.88
CA CYS A 95 -9.98 13.69 0.52
C CYS A 95 -11.30 12.93 0.58
N ARG A 96 -12.05 12.96 -0.52
CA ARG A 96 -13.20 12.07 -0.70
C ARG A 96 -12.69 10.65 -0.99
N PHE A 97 -13.14 9.68 -0.21
CA PHE A 97 -12.84 8.27 -0.44
C PHE A 97 -14.03 7.58 -1.12
N ILE A 98 -13.81 7.07 -2.32
CA ILE A 98 -14.86 6.50 -3.19
C ILE A 98 -14.66 4.99 -3.20
N VAL A 99 -15.61 4.28 -2.60
CA VAL A 99 -15.59 2.83 -2.45
C VAL A 99 -16.75 2.24 -3.23
N ARG A 100 -16.52 1.07 -3.81
CA ARG A 100 -17.56 0.27 -4.44
C ARG A 100 -17.65 -1.09 -3.75
N SER A 101 -18.88 -1.60 -3.60
CA SER A 101 -19.10 -2.94 -3.05
C SER A 101 -18.49 -4.05 -3.92
N LYS A 102 -18.47 -3.85 -5.25
CA LYS A 102 -17.83 -4.76 -6.21
C LYS A 102 -17.27 -3.97 -7.38
N PHE A 103 -16.00 -4.20 -7.70
CA PHE A 103 -15.36 -3.59 -8.87
C PHE A 103 -16.06 -3.98 -10.17
N SER A 104 -16.18 -3.03 -11.10
CA SER A 104 -16.79 -3.21 -12.42
C SER A 104 -16.00 -2.48 -13.49
N LEU A 105 -15.45 -3.25 -14.45
CA LEU A 105 -14.70 -2.71 -15.58
C LEU A 105 -15.53 -1.74 -16.44
N ARG A 106 -16.82 -2.05 -16.65
CA ARG A 106 -17.72 -1.23 -17.47
C ARG A 106 -18.11 0.08 -16.81
N SER A 107 -18.06 0.11 -15.48
CA SER A 107 -18.49 1.27 -14.72
C SER A 107 -17.34 2.19 -14.32
N PHE A 108 -16.09 1.70 -14.35
CA PHE A 108 -14.89 2.45 -13.94
C PHE A 108 -14.85 3.88 -14.49
N ALA A 109 -15.00 4.06 -15.81
CA ALA A 109 -14.94 5.39 -16.42
C ALA A 109 -16.09 6.29 -15.93
N THR A 110 -17.32 5.77 -15.86
CA THR A 110 -18.45 6.54 -15.30
C THR A 110 -18.27 6.87 -13.83
N ASP A 111 -17.78 5.94 -13.00
CA ASP A 111 -17.49 6.23 -11.59
C ASP A 111 -16.47 7.37 -11.48
N CYS A 112 -15.40 7.30 -12.29
CA CYS A 112 -14.33 8.29 -12.26
C CYS A 112 -14.81 9.68 -12.68
N VAL A 113 -15.62 9.76 -13.74
CA VAL A 113 -16.20 11.02 -14.20
C VAL A 113 -17.25 11.55 -13.20
N THR A 114 -18.16 10.70 -12.73
CA THR A 114 -19.28 11.11 -11.86
C THR A 114 -18.80 11.61 -10.50
N HIS A 115 -17.72 11.01 -9.98
CA HIS A 115 -17.19 11.31 -8.67
C HIS A 115 -15.88 12.12 -8.71
N ASN A 116 -15.56 12.74 -9.85
CA ASN A 116 -14.35 13.54 -10.06
C ASN A 116 -13.11 12.88 -9.44
N VAL A 117 -12.84 11.64 -9.88
CA VAL A 117 -11.70 10.86 -9.37
C VAL A 117 -10.42 11.46 -9.91
N THR A 118 -9.51 11.76 -8.99
CA THR A 118 -8.16 12.28 -9.29
C THR A 118 -7.08 11.28 -8.90
N VAL A 119 -7.39 10.33 -8.03
CA VAL A 119 -6.46 9.31 -7.56
C VAL A 119 -7.10 7.94 -7.68
N VAL A 120 -6.44 7.01 -8.36
CA VAL A 120 -6.89 5.61 -8.44
C VAL A 120 -5.95 4.73 -7.65
N GLN A 121 -6.49 3.98 -6.69
CA GLN A 121 -5.76 2.90 -6.07
C GLN A 121 -5.91 1.61 -6.90
N TYR A 122 -4.80 0.96 -7.22
CA TYR A 122 -4.81 -0.23 -8.06
C TYR A 122 -3.99 -1.39 -7.49
N ILE A 123 -4.24 -2.58 -8.05
CA ILE A 123 -3.32 -3.71 -8.08
C ILE A 123 -3.03 -4.01 -9.55
N GLY A 124 -1.84 -4.53 -9.89
CA GLY A 124 -1.42 -4.68 -11.29
C GLY A 124 -2.45 -5.38 -12.18
N GLU A 125 -3.15 -6.36 -11.62
CA GLU A 125 -4.20 -7.09 -12.32
C GLU A 125 -5.43 -6.24 -12.66
N LEU A 126 -5.81 -5.30 -11.78
CA LEU A 126 -6.86 -4.31 -12.06
C LEU A 126 -6.48 -3.43 -13.26
N ALA A 127 -5.24 -2.90 -13.25
CA ALA A 127 -4.72 -2.10 -14.35
C ALA A 127 -4.64 -2.90 -15.66
N ARG A 128 -4.27 -4.18 -15.59
CA ARG A 128 -4.25 -5.10 -16.74
C ARG A 128 -5.64 -5.28 -17.34
N TYR A 129 -6.65 -5.55 -16.51
CA TYR A 129 -8.02 -5.69 -16.99
C TYR A 129 -8.56 -4.39 -17.60
N LEU A 130 -8.28 -3.25 -16.96
CA LEU A 130 -8.66 -1.93 -17.48
C LEU A 130 -7.96 -1.61 -18.80
N ALA A 131 -6.68 -1.93 -18.95
CA ALA A 131 -5.94 -1.72 -20.20
C ALA A 131 -6.41 -2.67 -21.33
N SER A 132 -6.98 -3.82 -21.00
CA SER A 132 -7.38 -4.86 -21.98
C SER A 132 -8.84 -4.78 -22.45
N LYS A 133 -9.73 -4.10 -21.72
CA LYS A 133 -11.14 -3.97 -22.13
C LYS A 133 -11.28 -3.03 -23.35
N PRO A 134 -12.39 -3.07 -24.12
CA PRO A 134 -12.67 -2.05 -25.13
C PRO A 134 -12.64 -0.62 -24.56
N GLU A 135 -12.20 0.33 -25.38
CA GLU A 135 -12.21 1.75 -25.03
C GLU A 135 -13.61 2.24 -24.69
N ASP A 136 -13.68 3.13 -23.73
CA ASP A 136 -14.92 3.76 -23.29
C ASP A 136 -14.86 5.24 -23.66
N PRO A 137 -15.85 5.80 -24.38
CA PRO A 137 -15.82 7.20 -24.81
C PRO A 137 -15.65 8.21 -23.67
N ARG A 138 -15.97 7.82 -22.43
CA ARG A 138 -15.81 8.63 -21.20
C ARG A 138 -14.37 8.67 -20.70
N GLU A 139 -13.47 7.82 -21.21
CA GLU A 139 -12.05 7.81 -20.85
C GLU A 139 -11.35 9.14 -21.17
N LYS A 140 -11.85 9.89 -22.17
CA LYS A 140 -11.36 11.23 -22.52
C LYS A 140 -11.66 12.30 -21.46
N ASP A 141 -12.67 12.07 -20.63
CA ASP A 141 -13.16 13.02 -19.62
C ASP A 141 -12.59 12.70 -18.22
N LEU A 142 -11.62 11.78 -18.14
CA LEU A 142 -10.98 11.39 -16.89
C LEU A 142 -10.02 12.48 -16.39
N GLY A 143 -10.08 12.77 -15.10
CA GLY A 143 -9.19 13.70 -14.40
C GLY A 143 -8.15 13.00 -13.52
N ILE A 144 -7.76 11.76 -13.84
CA ILE A 144 -6.87 10.96 -13.00
C ILE A 144 -5.45 11.53 -13.06
N ARG A 145 -4.98 12.09 -11.96
CA ARG A 145 -3.64 12.66 -11.82
C ARG A 145 -2.64 11.60 -11.37
N VAL A 146 -3.06 10.77 -10.41
CA VAL A 146 -2.18 9.76 -9.79
C VAL A 146 -2.86 8.40 -9.81
N ALA A 147 -2.13 7.37 -10.21
CA ALA A 147 -2.49 6.00 -9.90
C ALA A 147 -1.44 5.42 -8.96
N MET A 148 -1.87 4.88 -7.82
CA MET A 148 -0.97 4.30 -6.83
C MET A 148 -1.35 2.86 -6.52
N GLY A 149 -0.36 1.97 -6.53
CA GLY A 149 -0.63 0.56 -6.37
C GLY A 149 0.63 -0.27 -6.33
N ASN A 150 0.43 -1.55 -6.53
CA ASN A 150 1.52 -2.51 -6.53
C ASN A 150 1.33 -3.57 -7.64
N GLY A 151 2.45 -4.01 -8.21
CA GLY A 151 2.50 -5.13 -9.15
C GLY A 151 2.19 -4.75 -10.61
N LEU A 152 2.33 -3.48 -11.00
CA LEU A 152 2.13 -3.09 -12.39
C LEU A 152 3.24 -3.60 -13.29
N ARG A 153 2.89 -4.50 -14.22
CA ARG A 153 3.85 -5.04 -15.18
C ARG A 153 4.28 -3.96 -16.20
N PRO A 154 5.55 -3.92 -16.63
CA PRO A 154 6.05 -2.91 -17.56
C PRO A 154 5.24 -2.78 -18.86
N ASP A 155 4.78 -3.90 -19.43
CA ASP A 155 3.99 -3.94 -20.67
C ASP A 155 2.54 -3.46 -20.50
N VAL A 156 2.05 -3.40 -19.27
CA VAL A 156 0.74 -2.83 -18.91
C VAL A 156 0.88 -1.36 -18.52
N TRP A 157 2.00 -0.98 -17.90
CA TRP A 157 2.25 0.36 -17.36
C TRP A 157 1.98 1.46 -18.36
N GLU A 158 2.69 1.45 -19.49
CA GLU A 158 2.61 2.51 -20.49
C GLU A 158 1.23 2.56 -21.14
N LYS A 159 0.62 1.38 -21.39
CA LYS A 159 -0.74 1.28 -21.94
C LYS A 159 -1.77 1.88 -21.01
N PHE A 160 -1.70 1.53 -19.72
CA PHE A 160 -2.58 2.06 -18.69
C PHE A 160 -2.40 3.58 -18.54
N GLN A 161 -1.15 4.03 -18.43
CA GLN A 161 -0.83 5.45 -18.27
C GLN A 161 -1.37 6.29 -19.43
N LYS A 162 -1.07 5.88 -20.67
CA LYS A 162 -1.49 6.59 -21.88
C LYS A 162 -3.00 6.59 -22.05
N ARG A 163 -3.64 5.44 -21.86
CA ARG A 163 -5.07 5.27 -22.12
C ARG A 163 -5.94 6.09 -21.17
N PHE A 164 -5.59 6.10 -19.89
CA PHE A 164 -6.40 6.77 -18.85
C PHE A 164 -5.88 8.17 -18.51
N GLY A 165 -4.90 8.69 -19.27
CA GLY A 165 -4.34 10.03 -19.08
C GLY A 165 -3.67 10.24 -17.72
N VAL A 166 -3.13 9.18 -17.11
CA VAL A 166 -2.58 9.24 -15.76
C VAL A 166 -1.24 10.01 -15.76
N GLU A 167 -1.19 11.16 -15.10
CA GLU A 167 0.03 11.97 -15.04
C GLU A 167 1.19 11.22 -14.36
N GLN A 168 0.91 10.54 -13.25
CA GLN A 168 1.92 9.82 -12.47
C GLN A 168 1.41 8.45 -12.00
N ILE A 169 2.24 7.43 -12.19
CA ILE A 169 2.05 6.11 -11.59
C ILE A 169 3.07 5.94 -10.46
N ILE A 170 2.57 5.54 -9.29
CA ILE A 170 3.36 5.27 -8.10
C ILE A 170 3.24 3.78 -7.78
N GLU A 171 4.38 3.10 -7.86
CA GLU A 171 4.51 1.73 -7.35
C GLU A 171 5.05 1.77 -5.92
N PHE A 172 4.65 0.78 -5.13
CA PHE A 172 5.27 0.53 -3.84
C PHE A 172 5.40 -0.96 -3.55
N TYR A 173 6.36 -1.27 -2.69
CA TYR A 173 6.49 -2.55 -2.01
C TYR A 173 6.34 -2.30 -0.51
N ALA A 174 5.48 -3.06 0.14
CA ALA A 174 5.29 -3.06 1.58
C ALA A 174 4.54 -4.33 1.99
N SER A 175 4.60 -4.67 3.28
CA SER A 175 3.74 -5.69 3.88
C SER A 175 3.08 -5.17 5.16
N SER A 176 1.98 -5.81 5.56
CA SER A 176 1.26 -5.43 6.80
C SER A 176 2.11 -5.61 8.05
N GLU A 177 3.07 -6.55 8.02
CA GLU A 177 3.93 -6.94 9.15
C GLU A 177 5.32 -6.29 9.07
N GLY A 178 5.79 -6.05 7.85
CA GLY A 178 7.15 -5.64 7.55
C GLY A 178 7.48 -4.21 7.96
N ASN A 179 8.78 -3.99 8.08
CA ASN A 179 9.45 -2.72 8.35
C ASN A 179 10.16 -2.15 7.10
N ALA A 180 10.27 -2.95 6.03
CA ALA A 180 10.82 -2.55 4.75
C ALA A 180 9.69 -2.20 3.76
N SER A 181 9.79 -1.01 3.19
CA SER A 181 8.96 -0.51 2.13
C SER A 181 9.82 0.22 1.09
N LEU A 182 9.43 0.12 -0.16
CA LEU A 182 10.06 0.83 -1.27
C LEU A 182 8.97 1.57 -2.01
N VAL A 183 9.27 2.76 -2.52
CA VAL A 183 8.33 3.56 -3.30
C VAL A 183 9.02 4.03 -4.57
N ASN A 184 8.36 3.83 -5.71
CA ASN A 184 8.73 4.43 -6.98
C ASN A 184 7.79 5.61 -7.25
N ASN A 185 8.21 6.80 -6.84
CA ASN A 185 7.55 8.06 -7.17
C ASN A 185 8.24 8.79 -8.34
N THR A 186 9.20 8.16 -9.01
CA THR A 186 9.90 8.74 -10.16
C THR A 186 9.19 8.45 -11.48
N GLY A 187 8.21 7.53 -11.47
CA GLY A 187 7.53 7.06 -12.68
C GLY A 187 8.41 6.15 -13.55
N LYS A 188 9.54 5.65 -13.03
CA LYS A 188 10.41 4.73 -13.78
C LYS A 188 9.66 3.41 -14.02
N VAL A 189 9.28 3.16 -15.27
CA VAL A 189 8.58 1.93 -15.66
C VAL A 189 9.32 0.68 -15.18
N GLY A 190 8.59 -0.21 -14.51
CA GLY A 190 9.11 -1.49 -13.99
C GLY A 190 9.89 -1.39 -12.68
N ALA A 191 10.20 -0.20 -12.18
CA ALA A 191 10.80 -0.04 -10.87
C ALA A 191 9.72 -0.09 -9.77
N ILE A 192 10.05 -0.76 -8.66
CA ILE A 192 9.19 -0.88 -7.48
C ILE A 192 9.49 0.22 -6.45
N GLY A 193 10.76 0.61 -6.35
CA GLY A 193 11.15 1.80 -5.62
C GLY A 193 12.63 2.13 -5.74
N PHE A 194 13.01 3.28 -5.18
CA PHE A 194 14.37 3.81 -5.26
C PHE A 194 14.80 4.36 -3.90
N VAL A 195 15.95 3.90 -3.39
CA VAL A 195 16.59 4.44 -2.19
C VAL A 195 17.93 5.06 -2.62
N PRO A 196 18.06 6.40 -2.57
CA PRO A 196 19.34 7.05 -2.84
C PRO A 196 20.44 6.54 -1.91
N ASN A 197 21.67 6.36 -2.43
CA ASN A 197 22.82 5.86 -1.65
C ASN A 197 23.07 6.67 -0.37
N ILE A 198 22.82 7.99 -0.39
CA ILE A 198 22.98 8.86 0.78
C ILE A 198 21.99 8.56 1.91
N LEU A 199 20.82 8.00 1.60
CA LEU A 199 19.77 7.66 2.57
C LEU A 199 19.91 6.24 3.15
N THR A 200 20.81 5.40 2.63
CA THR A 200 21.00 4.01 3.09
C THR A 200 21.36 3.88 4.57
N LYS A 201 22.01 4.90 5.16
CA LYS A 201 22.30 4.94 6.61
C LYS A 201 21.07 5.24 7.47
N ILE A 202 20.08 5.92 6.90
CA ILE A 202 18.84 6.36 7.58
C ILE A 202 17.72 5.36 7.34
N TYR A 203 17.73 4.71 6.18
CA TYR A 203 16.78 3.67 5.80
C TYR A 203 17.55 2.39 5.43
N PRO A 204 17.92 1.55 6.44
CA PRO A 204 18.78 0.39 6.27
C PRO A 204 18.03 -0.78 5.63
N VAL A 205 17.63 -0.57 4.37
CA VAL A 205 17.14 -1.62 3.48
C VAL A 205 18.26 -1.98 2.51
N LYS A 206 18.52 -3.27 2.40
CA LYS A 206 19.53 -3.84 1.50
C LYS A 206 18.91 -4.93 0.64
N ILE A 207 19.58 -5.25 -0.46
CA ILE A 207 19.22 -6.38 -1.32
C ILE A 207 20.35 -7.39 -1.22
N PHE A 208 20.02 -8.62 -0.85
CA PHE A 208 21.01 -9.71 -0.75
C PHE A 208 20.77 -10.71 -1.86
N ARG A 209 21.85 -11.28 -2.40
CA ARG A 209 21.81 -12.23 -3.50
C ARG A 209 20.93 -13.43 -3.14
N TYR A 210 20.09 -13.80 -4.09
CA TYR A 210 19.13 -14.89 -3.94
C TYR A 210 19.26 -15.87 -5.10
N ASP A 211 19.41 -17.14 -4.78
CA ASP A 211 19.36 -18.23 -5.74
C ASP A 211 17.90 -18.66 -5.90
N GLN A 212 17.34 -18.43 -7.08
CA GLN A 212 15.94 -18.74 -7.38
C GLN A 212 15.69 -20.24 -7.54
N ASP A 213 16.70 -20.99 -8.01
CA ASP A 213 16.57 -22.42 -8.26
C ASP A 213 16.64 -23.20 -6.95
N ALA A 214 17.50 -22.77 -6.02
CA ALA A 214 17.63 -23.35 -4.70
C ALA A 214 16.62 -22.79 -3.68
N ASP A 215 15.95 -21.67 -3.99
CA ASP A 215 15.07 -20.92 -3.08
C ASP A 215 15.79 -20.47 -1.79
N GLU A 216 17.05 -20.03 -1.92
CA GLU A 216 17.93 -19.72 -0.79
C GLU A 216 18.72 -18.41 -0.97
N LEU A 217 19.08 -17.79 0.16
CA LEU A 217 20.00 -16.66 0.20
C LEU A 217 21.45 -17.14 -0.01
N VAL A 218 22.16 -16.49 -0.93
CA VAL A 218 23.59 -16.77 -1.16
C VAL A 218 24.40 -16.25 0.03
N ARG A 219 25.21 -17.14 0.63
CA ARG A 219 26.04 -16.84 1.79
C ARG A 219 27.52 -16.94 1.45
N ASP A 220 28.32 -16.09 2.07
CA ASP A 220 29.77 -16.16 2.02
C ASP A 220 30.26 -17.38 2.82
N ALA A 221 31.11 -18.21 2.21
CA ALA A 221 31.52 -19.49 2.79
C ALA A 221 32.42 -19.34 4.03
N ALA A 222 33.16 -18.22 4.16
CA ALA A 222 34.06 -17.99 5.28
C ALA A 222 33.33 -17.41 6.51
N THR A 223 32.37 -16.51 6.28
CA THR A 223 31.67 -15.77 7.34
C THR A 223 30.27 -16.28 7.65
N GLY A 224 29.64 -17.01 6.72
CA GLY A 224 28.24 -17.45 6.81
C GLY A 224 27.20 -16.33 6.61
N LEU A 225 27.65 -15.09 6.38
CA LEU A 225 26.79 -13.93 6.18
C LEU A 225 26.23 -13.89 4.75
N CYS A 226 25.03 -13.30 4.59
CA CYS A 226 24.43 -13.12 3.27
C CYS A 226 25.27 -12.15 2.42
N VAL A 227 25.40 -12.45 1.13
CA VAL A 227 26.15 -11.62 0.17
C VAL A 227 25.24 -10.54 -0.40
N GLU A 228 25.65 -9.28 -0.34
CA GLU A 228 24.90 -8.15 -0.92
C GLU A 228 24.84 -8.27 -2.45
N ALA A 229 23.66 -8.02 -3.03
CA ALA A 229 23.46 -8.08 -4.48
C ALA A 229 24.01 -6.83 -5.17
N LYS A 230 24.65 -7.03 -6.32
CA LYS A 230 25.09 -5.93 -7.20
C LYS A 230 23.96 -5.48 -8.12
N ALA A 231 24.13 -4.31 -8.72
CA ALA A 231 23.21 -3.83 -9.75
C ALA A 231 23.08 -4.87 -10.88
N GLY A 232 21.83 -5.23 -11.21
CA GLY A 232 21.52 -6.23 -12.23
C GLY A 232 21.49 -7.67 -11.73
N GLU A 233 21.87 -7.94 -10.48
CA GLU A 233 21.74 -9.27 -9.88
C GLU A 233 20.37 -9.45 -9.23
N THR A 234 19.88 -10.70 -9.25
CA THR A 234 18.70 -11.09 -8.48
C THR A 234 19.01 -11.05 -6.98
N GLY A 235 18.06 -10.53 -6.21
CA GLY A 235 18.17 -10.59 -4.76
C GLY A 235 16.85 -10.41 -4.03
N GLN A 236 16.91 -10.62 -2.72
CA GLN A 236 15.82 -10.46 -1.78
C GLN A 236 16.04 -9.19 -0.95
N VAL A 237 14.99 -8.37 -0.83
CA VAL A 237 15.01 -7.16 -0.02
C VAL A 237 14.94 -7.51 1.47
N MET A 238 15.81 -6.92 2.28
CA MET A 238 15.83 -7.08 3.73
C MET A 238 15.93 -5.72 4.41
N GLY A 239 15.06 -5.50 5.41
CA GLY A 239 15.10 -4.33 6.28
C GLY A 239 15.60 -4.70 7.67
N LEU A 240 16.47 -3.87 8.25
CA LEU A 240 16.93 -4.05 9.62
C LEU A 240 15.78 -3.91 10.62
N ILE A 241 15.46 -4.99 11.34
CA ILE A 241 14.52 -4.96 12.45
C ILE A 241 15.19 -4.30 13.65
N LYS A 242 14.51 -3.32 14.24
CA LYS A 242 14.96 -2.61 15.43
C LYS A 242 13.77 -2.37 16.36
N ASP A 243 13.68 -3.16 17.43
CA ASP A 243 12.48 -3.21 18.29
C ASP A 243 12.26 -1.93 19.11
N ASP A 244 13.33 -1.19 19.41
CA ASP A 244 13.28 0.12 20.09
C ASP A 244 12.95 1.29 19.13
N ASP A 245 12.72 1.00 17.84
CA ASP A 245 12.38 2.00 16.82
C ASP A 245 10.99 1.69 16.22
N PRO A 246 9.93 2.45 16.59
CA PRO A 246 8.57 2.24 16.10
C PRO A 246 8.42 2.31 14.58
N SER A 247 9.37 2.91 13.86
CA SER A 247 9.38 2.98 12.40
C SER A 247 10.05 1.75 11.73
N ARG A 248 10.70 0.89 12.53
CA ARG A 248 11.52 -0.23 12.05
C ARG A 248 11.24 -1.57 12.71
N ARG A 249 10.36 -1.60 13.71
CA ARG A 249 9.89 -2.84 14.32
C ARG A 249 9.08 -3.68 13.34
N PHE A 250 9.04 -4.98 13.61
CA PHE A 250 8.24 -5.95 12.90
C PHE A 250 6.97 -6.26 13.70
N ASP A 251 5.79 -6.14 13.09
CA ASP A 251 4.50 -6.12 13.80
C ASP A 251 3.63 -7.38 13.57
N GLY A 252 4.22 -8.48 13.08
CA GLY A 252 3.52 -9.75 12.84
C GLY A 252 4.37 -10.99 13.03
#